data_AF-A0A268P4Y5-F1
#
_entry.id   AF-A0A268P4Y5-F1
#
_cell.length_a   1.000
_cell.length_b   1.000
_cell.length_c   1.000
_cell.angle_alpha   90.00
_cell.angle_beta   90.00
_cell.angle_gamma   90.00
#
_symmetry.space_group_name_H-M   'P 1'
#
loop_
_entity.id
_entity.type
_entity.pdbx_description
1 polymer ?
#
loop_
_entity_poly.entity_id
_entity_poly.type
_entity_poly.pdbx_seq_one_letter_code
_entity_poly.pdbx_strand_id
1 'polypeptide(L)'
;MKVLHEKVDRTFGCRQMTLHMNSAFEETLNDKRIYRLMNLAHLRSVIRLKKKPYKRSTPQHVAENRLNCEFTAVQPNEKWVTDVTELKYGPSKKAYLSAIRDLYDGSLSVMC
;
A
#
# COMPACT_ATOMS: atom_id res chain seq x y z
N MET A 1 -23.38 -0.20 14.72
CA MET A 1 -22.26 -1.03 14.22
C MET A 1 -22.55 -1.72 12.89
N LYS A 2 -23.59 -2.59 12.76
CA LYS A 2 -23.87 -3.30 11.50
C LYS A 2 -24.08 -2.37 10.29
N VAL A 3 -24.92 -1.35 10.46
CA VAL A 3 -25.17 -0.32 9.43
C VAL A 3 -23.88 0.36 8.96
N LEU A 4 -23.01 0.73 9.90
CA LEU A 4 -21.72 1.34 9.56
C LEU A 4 -20.80 0.34 8.84
N HIS A 5 -20.77 -0.91 9.29
CA HIS A 5 -19.96 -1.97 8.68
C HIS A 5 -20.38 -2.25 7.24
N GLU A 6 -21.68 -2.22 6.94
CA GLU A 6 -22.20 -2.33 5.58
C GLU A 6 -21.91 -1.07 4.75
N LYS A 7 -22.10 0.13 5.32
CA LYS A 7 -21.83 1.41 4.65
C LYS A 7 -20.38 1.56 4.18
N VAL A 8 -19.43 0.93 4.87
CA VAL A 8 -17.99 0.99 4.56
C VAL A 8 -17.50 -0.27 3.83
N ASP A 9 -18.41 -1.01 3.19
CA ASP A 9 -18.11 -2.24 2.44
C ASP A 9 -17.31 -3.25 3.27
N ARG A 10 -17.63 -3.33 4.56
CA ARG A 10 -17.02 -4.25 5.52
C ARG A 10 -15.52 -4.05 5.70
N THR A 11 -14.97 -2.91 5.29
CA THR A 11 -13.53 -2.64 5.39
C THR A 11 -13.09 -2.38 6.83
N PHE A 12 -13.92 -1.77 7.66
CA PHE A 12 -13.50 -1.39 9.01
C PHE A 12 -13.19 -2.59 9.91
N GLY A 13 -11.98 -2.60 10.46
CA GLY A 13 -11.58 -3.45 11.59
C GLY A 13 -11.86 -2.79 12.94
N CYS A 14 -11.48 -3.47 14.02
CA CYS A 14 -11.75 -3.05 15.40
C CYS A 14 -11.34 -1.59 15.68
N ARG A 15 -10.12 -1.20 15.30
CA ARG A 15 -9.62 0.17 15.52
C ARG A 15 -10.49 1.24 14.84
N GLN A 16 -10.83 1.05 13.57
CA GLN A 16 -11.63 2.02 12.81
C GLN A 16 -13.06 2.08 13.33
N MET A 17 -13.61 0.93 13.72
CA MET A 17 -14.91 0.85 14.36
C MET A 17 -14.92 1.63 15.68
N THR A 18 -13.90 1.47 16.54
CA THR A 18 -13.80 2.23 17.80
C THR A 18 -13.74 3.73 17.57
N LEU A 19 -12.90 4.21 16.63
CA LEU A 19 -12.80 5.64 16.32
C LEU A 19 -14.13 6.23 15.88
N HIS A 20 -14.83 5.54 14.97
CA HIS A 20 -16.14 6.00 14.50
C HIS A 20 -17.21 5.97 15.58
N MET A 21 -17.20 4.95 16.45
CA MET A 21 -18.17 4.88 17.56
C MET A 21 -17.89 5.99 18.58
N ASN A 22 -16.63 6.24 18.93
CA ASN A 22 -16.28 7.32 19.86
C ASN A 22 -16.66 8.69 19.30
N SER A 23 -16.46 8.92 18.00
CA SER A 23 -16.88 10.16 17.35
C SER A 23 -18.40 10.30 17.25
N ALA A 24 -19.14 9.21 17.06
CA ALA A 24 -20.60 9.26 16.91
C ALA A 24 -21.35 9.38 18.23
N PHE A 25 -20.79 8.85 19.32
CA PHE A 25 -21.37 8.90 20.66
C PHE A 25 -20.74 9.97 21.55
N GLU A 26 -19.72 10.67 21.08
CA GLU A 26 -18.95 11.66 21.87
C GLU A 26 -18.38 11.09 23.18
N GLU A 27 -18.09 9.78 23.20
CA GLU A 27 -17.62 9.03 24.36
C GLU A 27 -16.33 8.28 24.07
N THR A 28 -15.50 8.05 25.09
CA THR A 28 -14.28 7.23 24.99
C THR A 28 -14.58 5.76 25.28
N LEU A 29 -15.13 5.06 24.28
CA LEU A 29 -15.42 3.63 24.40
C LEU A 29 -14.12 2.81 24.34
N ASN A 30 -14.03 1.82 25.23
CA ASN A 30 -12.93 0.86 25.27
C ASN A 30 -12.93 -0.03 24.02
N ASP A 31 -11.78 -0.13 23.36
CA ASP A 31 -11.59 -0.93 22.15
C ASP A 31 -11.88 -2.42 22.35
N LYS A 32 -11.62 -2.98 23.54
CA LYS A 32 -11.97 -4.36 23.89
C LYS A 32 -13.48 -4.58 23.93
N ARG A 33 -14.25 -3.57 24.35
CA ARG A 33 -15.73 -3.62 24.34
C ARG A 33 -16.23 -3.65 22.90
N ILE A 34 -15.71 -2.77 22.05
CA ILE A 34 -16.02 -2.73 20.62
C ILE A 34 -15.66 -4.06 19.96
N TYR A 35 -14.48 -4.61 20.23
CA TYR A 35 -14.06 -5.92 19.72
C TYR A 35 -15.02 -7.05 20.10
N ARG A 36 -15.43 -7.13 21.37
CA ARG A 36 -16.41 -8.12 21.85
C ARG A 36 -17.75 -7.97 21.14
N LEU A 37 -18.25 -6.75 20.98
CA LEU A 37 -19.50 -6.47 20.27
C LEU A 37 -19.41 -6.83 18.79
N MET A 38 -18.30 -6.51 18.13
CA MET A 38 -18.05 -6.92 16.74
C MET A 38 -18.05 -8.43 16.59
N ASN A 39 -17.41 -9.16 17.51
CA ASN A 39 -17.40 -10.62 17.50
C ASN A 39 -18.79 -11.23 17.72
N LEU A 40 -19.56 -10.73 18.69
CA LEU A 40 -20.94 -11.17 18.94
C LEU A 40 -21.85 -10.89 17.74
N ALA A 41 -21.60 -9.79 17.02
CA ALA A 41 -22.34 -9.44 15.81
C ALA A 41 -21.77 -10.09 14.53
N HIS A 42 -20.76 -10.95 14.64
CA HIS A 42 -20.05 -11.59 13.53
C HIS A 42 -19.49 -10.61 12.48
N LEU A 43 -19.14 -9.39 12.90
CA LEU A 43 -18.58 -8.36 12.04
C LEU A 43 -17.07 -8.54 11.91
N ARG A 44 -16.60 -8.82 10.69
CA ARG A 44 -15.19 -8.96 10.37
C ARG A 44 -14.79 -8.00 9.25
N SER A 45 -13.58 -7.46 9.36
CA SER A 45 -13.01 -6.65 8.29
C SER A 45 -12.67 -7.55 7.09
N VAL A 46 -13.07 -7.11 5.89
CA VAL A 46 -12.79 -7.78 4.62
C VAL A 46 -11.45 -7.27 4.03
N ILE A 47 -10.72 -6.38 4.72
CA ILE A 47 -9.47 -5.83 4.19
C ILE A 47 -8.47 -6.94 3.89
N ARG A 48 -8.01 -6.89 2.64
CA ARG A 48 -7.10 -7.76 1.86
C ARG A 48 -6.21 -8.74 2.62
N LEU A 49 -6.06 -9.91 1.99
CA LEU A 49 -5.11 -10.97 2.28
C LEU A 49 -3.78 -10.45 2.84
N LYS A 50 -3.32 -11.08 3.93
CA LYS A 50 -1.96 -10.91 4.47
C LYS A 50 -0.95 -11.06 3.33
N LYS A 51 -0.12 -10.03 3.11
CA LYS A 51 0.97 -10.09 2.13
C LYS A 51 1.84 -11.31 2.44
N LYS A 52 2.22 -12.07 1.41
CA LYS A 52 3.15 -13.19 1.58
C LYS A 52 4.44 -12.66 2.23
N PRO A 53 4.99 -13.37 3.24
CA PRO A 53 6.23 -12.94 3.86
C PRO A 53 7.34 -12.89 2.80
N TYR A 54 8.06 -11.78 2.73
CA TYR A 54 9.23 -11.65 1.87
C TYR A 54 10.33 -12.60 2.38
N LYS A 55 10.80 -13.50 1.53
CA LYS A 55 11.95 -14.35 1.83
C LYS A 55 13.21 -13.54 1.50
N ARG A 56 13.97 -13.14 2.52
CA ARG A 56 15.26 -12.48 2.32
C ARG A 56 16.19 -13.43 1.56
N SER A 57 16.70 -12.98 0.43
CA SER A 57 17.83 -13.59 -0.27
C SER A 57 19.06 -12.72 -0.07
N THR A 58 20.22 -13.34 0.10
CA THR A 58 21.51 -12.65 0.02
C THR A 58 21.74 -12.21 -1.44
N PRO A 59 21.89 -10.91 -1.71
CA PRO A 59 22.21 -10.45 -3.06
C PRO A 59 23.58 -10.96 -3.48
N GLN A 60 23.70 -11.41 -4.73
CA GLN A 60 24.98 -11.88 -5.30
C GLN A 60 25.98 -10.71 -5.49
N HIS A 61 25.46 -9.50 -5.67
CA HIS A 61 26.23 -8.28 -5.80
C HIS A 61 25.46 -7.12 -5.16
N VAL A 62 26.14 -6.33 -4.33
CA VAL A 62 25.59 -5.09 -3.75
C VAL A 62 26.41 -3.94 -4.33
N ALA A 63 25.80 -3.20 -5.25
CA ALA A 63 26.39 -1.96 -5.74
C ALA A 63 26.31 -0.88 -4.65
N GLU A 64 27.26 0.05 -4.68
CA GLU A 64 27.23 1.22 -3.80
C GLU A 64 25.96 2.06 -4.04
N ASN A 65 25.30 2.49 -2.97
CA ASN A 65 24.13 3.36 -3.06
C ASN A 65 24.56 4.80 -3.38
N ARG A 66 24.83 5.07 -4.65
CA ARG A 66 25.25 6.41 -5.14
C ARG A 66 24.15 7.47 -4.98
N LEU A 67 22.88 7.06 -5.01
CA LEU A 67 21.75 7.98 -4.90
C LEU A 67 21.51 8.40 -3.45
N ASN A 68 21.74 7.50 -2.49
CA ASN A 68 21.59 7.74 -1.05
C ASN A 68 20.28 8.45 -0.65
N CYS A 69 19.15 8.08 -1.29
CA CYS A 69 17.84 8.71 -1.11
C CYS A 69 17.75 10.21 -1.50
N GLU A 70 18.75 10.74 -2.21
CA GLU A 70 18.75 12.11 -2.75
C GLU A 70 18.01 12.16 -4.09
N PHE A 71 16.68 12.15 -4.02
CA PHE A 71 15.77 12.14 -5.18
C PHE A 71 15.57 13.49 -5.87
N THR A 72 16.34 14.51 -5.51
CA THR A 72 16.28 15.84 -6.10
C THR A 72 17.53 16.07 -6.97
N ALA A 73 17.34 16.54 -8.20
CA ALA A 73 18.41 16.98 -9.10
C ALA A 73 18.36 18.50 -9.29
N VAL A 74 19.53 19.13 -9.50
CA VAL A 74 19.63 20.59 -9.72
C VAL A 74 19.56 20.94 -11.20
N GLN A 75 19.94 20.02 -12.08
CA GLN A 75 19.92 20.20 -13.53
C GLN A 75 19.28 18.99 -14.24
N PRO A 76 18.71 19.17 -15.45
CA PRO A 76 18.25 18.06 -16.27
C PRO A 76 19.37 17.03 -16.49
N ASN A 77 19.01 15.75 -16.60
CA ASN A 77 19.95 14.66 -16.90
C ASN A 77 21.04 14.38 -15.84
N GLU A 78 20.91 14.90 -14.63
CA GLU A 78 21.87 14.63 -13.55
C GLU A 78 21.59 13.28 -12.87
N LYS A 79 20.31 12.95 -12.68
CA LYS A 79 19.87 11.73 -12.00
C LYS A 79 18.62 11.17 -12.67
N TRP A 80 18.71 9.93 -13.13
CA TRP A 80 17.59 9.18 -13.66
C TRP A 80 17.27 7.99 -12.75
N VAL A 81 15.98 7.74 -12.55
CA VAL A 81 15.50 6.51 -11.92
C VAL A 81 14.74 5.70 -12.95
N THR A 82 14.88 4.37 -12.86
CA THR A 82 14.21 3.45 -13.78
C THR A 82 13.47 2.39 -12.99
N ASP A 83 12.33 1.96 -13.52
CA ASP A 83 11.59 0.82 -13.01
C ASP A 83 11.13 -0.06 -14.18
N VAL A 84 11.12 -1.37 -13.97
CA VAL A 84 10.61 -2.34 -14.94
C VAL A 84 9.45 -3.11 -14.29
N THR A 85 8.27 -2.95 -14.85
CA THR A 85 7.05 -3.61 -14.37
C THR A 85 6.64 -4.74 -15.32
N GLU A 86 6.56 -5.98 -14.79
CA GLU A 86 5.96 -7.12 -15.51
C GLU A 86 4.43 -7.01 -15.47
N LEU A 87 3.82 -6.80 -16.63
CA LEU A 87 2.37 -6.79 -16.84
C LEU A 87 1.93 -8.16 -17.37
N LYS A 88 1.09 -8.86 -16.62
CA LYS A 88 0.49 -10.12 -17.06
C LYS A 88 -0.83 -9.83 -17.77
N TYR A 89 -0.99 -10.32 -19.00
CA TYR A 89 -2.24 -10.17 -19.75
C TYR A 89 -2.64 -11.49 -20.42
N GLY A 90 -3.93 -11.81 -20.38
CA GLY A 90 -4.46 -13.08 -20.88
C GLY A 90 -3.94 -14.32 -20.11
N PRO A 91 -4.15 -15.53 -20.66
CA PRO A 91 -3.86 -16.78 -19.96
C PRO A 91 -2.37 -17.00 -19.67
N SER A 92 -1.47 -16.47 -20.52
CA SER A 92 -0.02 -16.75 -20.40
C SER A 92 0.88 -15.70 -21.06
N LYS A 93 0.37 -14.50 -21.38
CA LYS A 93 1.21 -13.45 -22.00
C LYS A 93 1.75 -12.49 -20.95
N LYS A 94 2.94 -11.98 -21.23
CA LYS A 94 3.66 -11.00 -20.41
C LYS A 94 4.11 -9.85 -21.28
N ALA A 95 3.99 -8.64 -20.76
CA ALA A 95 4.59 -7.43 -21.30
C ALA A 95 5.50 -6.84 -20.23
N TYR A 96 6.59 -6.22 -20.65
CA TYR A 96 7.52 -5.55 -19.75
C TYR A 96 7.46 -4.07 -20.05
N LEU A 97 7.02 -3.28 -19.08
CA LEU A 97 7.00 -1.84 -19.19
C LEU A 97 8.27 -1.29 -18.54
N SER A 98 9.10 -0.59 -19.29
CA SER A 98 10.24 0.14 -18.77
C SER A 98 9.90 1.63 -18.68
N ALA A 99 10.05 2.21 -17.50
CA ALA A 99 9.88 3.63 -17.28
C ALA A 99 11.19 4.24 -16.82
N ILE A 100 11.54 5.38 -17.42
CA ILE A 100 12.68 6.22 -17.05
C ILE A 100 12.12 7.56 -16.59
N ARG A 101 12.49 8.00 -15.39
CA ARG A 101 12.08 9.28 -14.84
C ARG A 101 13.28 10.16 -14.56
N ASP A 102 13.25 11.39 -15.05
CA ASP A 102 14.21 12.43 -14.66
C ASP A 102 13.80 13.04 -13.31
N LEU A 103 14.77 13.12 -12.39
CA LEU A 103 14.55 13.67 -11.05
C LEU A 103 14.63 15.20 -10.98
N TYR A 104 14.96 15.87 -12.09
CA TYR A 104 14.94 17.33 -12.17
C TYR A 104 13.52 17.88 -12.34
N ASP A 105 12.83 17.49 -13.42
CA ASP A 105 11.51 18.00 -13.78
C ASP A 105 10.39 16.97 -13.55
N GLY A 106 10.75 15.73 -13.22
CA GLY A 106 9.80 14.63 -13.08
C GLY A 106 9.30 14.08 -14.42
N SER A 107 9.92 14.44 -15.54
CA SER A 107 9.56 13.93 -16.86
C SER A 107 9.68 12.41 -16.90
N LEU A 108 8.71 11.78 -17.56
CA LEU A 108 8.58 10.32 -17.63
C LEU A 108 8.66 9.88 -19.08
N SER A 109 9.67 9.08 -19.40
CA SER A 109 9.80 8.38 -20.67
C SER A 109 9.43 6.91 -20.46
N VAL A 110 8.52 6.38 -21.28
CA VAL A 110 8.02 5.02 -21.16
C VAL A 110 8.30 4.25 -22.44
N MET A 111 8.85 3.05 -22.29
CA MET A 111 9.14 2.12 -23.37
C MET A 111 8.51 0.75 -23.06
N CYS A 112 7.95 0.09 -24.08
CA CYS A 112 7.33 -1.24 -24.00
C CYS A 112 8.18 -2.28 -24.73
#